data_AF-A0A9Q1HL44-F1
#
_entry.id   AF-A0A9Q1HL44-F1
#
_cell.length_a   1.000
_cell.length_b   1.000
_cell.length_c   1.000
_cell.angle_alpha   90.00
_cell.angle_beta   90.00
_cell.angle_gamma   90.00
#
_symmetry.space_group_name_H-M   'P 1'
#
loop_
_entity.id
_entity.type
_entity.pdbx_description
1 polymer ?
#
loop_
_entity_poly.entity_id
_entity_poly.type
_entity_poly.pdbx_seq_one_letter_code
_entity_poly.pdbx_strand_id
1 'polypeptide(L)'
;MSLKEKIQLCRNIFETSGMDKASKDWQTTVTTILSPEESKGVIKLLIKLATLENETYELLHEVLSSHSNGQLKGQNLTPSDITSGPNLKPSALMSIPGLPASAAQQVLSEVRVGSMSMPEFQKETKLLLKLQTVQKVFLDLLGLKSWDEARNRYPMASKREVLEHFCKFNLRSTPPELKTFCHQLKMEDTANSTEAFRGDRGSLGYPEWTWTDVKTFANNMTSVNIQHQVDSFSLVVLSIVSELSSVEKAITESRHFSESVTAFYMVQNETKGGGKTLINCVGGLTIARKGCSQPFTWKEGHCRNYIEVGKVEPFLHDGCPVDEEQKPLSLYRELIAALSSPKEWIVDAFSGTGTGCLAALLEDRCVLSLERDEAKIRHMKGRVSTSFGGSCNKKRVADCAGDEEDIQDSEEEASSHESGDEVASSLQFEC
;
A
#
# COMPACT_ATOMS: atom_id res chain seq x y z
N MET A 1 -9.03 -54.59 11.58
CA MET A 1 -7.86 -53.94 10.95
C MET A 1 -7.83 -52.48 11.36
N SER A 2 -6.72 -52.00 11.92
CA SER A 2 -6.52 -50.59 12.29
C SER A 2 -6.43 -49.69 11.05
N LEU A 3 -6.60 -48.37 11.20
CA LEU A 3 -6.43 -47.42 10.09
C LEU A 3 -5.04 -47.53 9.45
N LYS A 4 -4.00 -47.70 10.27
CA LYS A 4 -2.61 -47.90 9.84
C LYS A 4 -2.48 -49.12 8.93
N GLU A 5 -3.00 -50.26 9.37
CA GLU A 5 -2.97 -51.51 8.60
C GLU A 5 -3.75 -51.39 7.29
N LYS A 6 -4.89 -50.69 7.29
CA LYS A 6 -5.69 -50.43 6.09
C LYS A 6 -4.91 -49.61 5.06
N ILE A 7 -4.23 -48.55 5.50
CA ILE A 7 -3.39 -47.72 4.62
C ILE A 7 -2.20 -48.52 4.08
N GLN A 8 -1.52 -49.31 4.94
CA GLN A 8 -0.40 -50.16 4.53
C GLN A 8 -0.81 -51.23 3.52
N LEU A 9 -1.98 -51.86 3.71
CA LEU A 9 -2.54 -52.81 2.74
C LEU A 9 -2.73 -52.15 1.37
N CYS A 10 -3.34 -50.97 1.34
CA CYS A 10 -3.51 -50.20 0.11
C CYS A 10 -2.16 -49.87 -0.55
N ARG A 11 -1.15 -49.49 0.24
CA ARG A 11 0.20 -49.19 -0.25
C ARG A 11 0.86 -50.42 -0.87
N ASN A 12 0.82 -51.56 -0.19
CA ASN A 12 1.40 -52.82 -0.69
C ASN A 12 0.75 -53.24 -2.01
N ILE A 13 -0.58 -53.14 -2.13
CA ILE A 13 -1.30 -53.46 -3.37
C ILE A 13 -0.91 -52.48 -4.49
N PHE A 14 -0.78 -51.19 -4.18
CA PHE A 14 -0.35 -50.17 -5.15
C PHE A 14 1.08 -50.44 -5.68
N GLU A 15 2.03 -50.75 -4.79
CA GLU A 15 3.43 -50.99 -5.15
C GLU A 15 3.61 -52.29 -5.94
N THR A 16 2.92 -53.37 -5.56
CA THR A 16 2.95 -54.65 -6.28
C THR A 16 2.29 -54.60 -7.65
N SER A 17 1.41 -53.63 -7.89
CA SER A 17 0.75 -53.41 -9.18
C SER A 17 1.58 -52.58 -10.18
N GLY A 18 2.85 -52.28 -9.85
CA GLY A 18 3.74 -51.52 -10.74
C GLY A 18 3.57 -49.99 -10.69
N MET A 19 2.98 -49.45 -9.61
CA MET A 19 2.88 -48.01 -9.32
C MET A 19 2.16 -47.13 -10.36
N ASP A 20 1.42 -47.71 -11.32
CA ASP A 20 0.59 -46.90 -12.20
C ASP A 20 -0.64 -46.36 -11.44
N LYS A 21 -0.58 -45.08 -11.08
CA LYS A 21 -1.67 -44.35 -10.39
C LYS A 21 -2.97 -44.34 -11.21
N ALA A 22 -2.89 -44.45 -12.54
CA ALA A 22 -4.04 -44.43 -13.43
C ALA A 22 -4.70 -45.82 -13.57
N SER A 23 -4.00 -46.90 -13.23
CA SER A 23 -4.54 -48.25 -13.29
C SER A 23 -5.72 -48.40 -12.33
N LYS A 24 -6.88 -48.80 -12.88
CA LYS A 24 -8.11 -49.04 -12.12
C LYS A 24 -8.11 -50.41 -11.46
N ASP A 25 -7.24 -51.32 -11.87
CA ASP A 25 -7.29 -52.72 -11.46
C ASP A 25 -6.97 -52.85 -9.97
N TRP A 26 -5.90 -52.22 -9.51
CA TRP A 26 -5.50 -52.26 -8.10
C TRP A 26 -6.50 -51.52 -7.20
N GLN A 27 -7.09 -50.41 -7.68
CA GLN A 27 -8.13 -49.68 -6.94
C GLN A 27 -9.39 -50.53 -6.79
N THR A 28 -9.74 -51.32 -7.81
CA THR A 28 -10.85 -52.28 -7.78
C THR A 28 -10.57 -53.38 -6.78
N THR A 29 -9.34 -53.91 -6.74
CA THR A 29 -8.90 -54.90 -5.75
C THR A 29 -9.03 -54.36 -4.32
N VAL A 30 -8.48 -53.17 -4.05
CA VAL A 30 -8.61 -52.50 -2.74
C VAL A 30 -10.07 -52.29 -2.36
N THR A 31 -10.89 -51.85 -3.31
CA THR A 31 -12.32 -51.63 -3.08
C THR A 31 -13.01 -52.94 -2.73
N THR A 32 -12.78 -54.02 -3.47
CA THR A 32 -13.37 -55.34 -3.20
C THR A 32 -12.98 -55.86 -1.80
N ILE A 33 -11.73 -55.69 -1.39
CA ILE A 33 -11.25 -56.15 -0.08
C ILE A 33 -11.86 -55.35 1.07
N LEU A 34 -11.97 -54.02 0.94
CA LEU A 34 -12.39 -53.14 2.03
C LEU A 34 -13.90 -52.80 2.03
N SER A 35 -14.62 -53.03 0.93
CA SER A 35 -16.06 -52.71 0.81
C SER A 35 -16.98 -53.32 1.87
N PRO A 36 -16.72 -54.53 2.40
CA PRO A 36 -17.58 -55.09 3.45
C PRO A 36 -17.55 -54.27 4.76
N GLU A 37 -16.47 -53.53 5.02
CA GLU A 37 -16.25 -52.84 6.29
C GLU A 37 -16.33 -51.31 6.18
N GLU A 38 -16.06 -50.74 5.00
CA GLU A 38 -15.82 -49.31 4.83
C GLU A 38 -16.75 -48.67 3.80
N SER A 39 -17.12 -47.41 4.07
CA SER A 39 -17.86 -46.62 3.10
C SER A 39 -16.98 -46.27 1.89
N LYS A 40 -17.59 -46.11 0.71
CA LYS A 40 -16.90 -45.70 -0.53
C LYS A 40 -16.03 -44.44 -0.36
N GLY A 41 -16.48 -43.49 0.47
CA GLY A 41 -15.73 -42.26 0.76
C GLY A 41 -14.44 -42.53 1.53
N VAL A 42 -14.47 -43.43 2.51
CA VAL A 42 -13.29 -43.84 3.28
C VAL A 42 -12.32 -44.61 2.40
N ILE A 43 -12.79 -45.57 1.60
CA ILE A 43 -11.94 -46.32 0.66
C ILE A 43 -11.19 -45.38 -0.28
N LYS A 44 -11.89 -44.39 -0.85
CA LYS A 44 -11.28 -43.37 -1.72
C LYS A 44 -10.19 -42.56 -1.01
N LEU A 45 -10.38 -42.26 0.28
CA LEU A 45 -9.36 -41.58 1.08
C LEU A 45 -8.15 -42.47 1.34
N LEU A 46 -8.36 -43.75 1.71
CA LEU A 46 -7.28 -44.70 1.95
C LEU A 46 -6.39 -44.89 0.71
N ILE A 47 -7.03 -45.03 -0.46
CA ILE A 47 -6.35 -45.08 -1.76
C ILE A 47 -5.48 -43.83 -1.97
N LYS A 48 -6.03 -42.64 -1.73
CA LYS A 48 -5.28 -41.38 -1.87
C LYS A 48 -4.08 -41.29 -0.92
N LEU A 49 -4.24 -41.69 0.34
CA LEU A 49 -3.16 -41.70 1.32
C LEU A 49 -2.07 -42.71 0.94
N ALA A 50 -2.44 -43.87 0.42
CA ALA A 50 -1.48 -44.87 -0.08
C ALA A 50 -0.68 -44.38 -1.30
N THR A 51 -1.23 -43.47 -2.10
CA THR A 51 -0.55 -42.90 -3.29
C THR A 51 0.28 -41.64 -3.03
N LEU A 52 0.43 -41.24 -1.77
CA LEU A 52 1.33 -40.16 -1.39
C LEU A 52 2.76 -40.46 -1.83
N GLU A 53 3.55 -39.41 -2.06
CA GLU A 53 5.00 -39.53 -2.29
C GLU A 53 5.67 -40.27 -1.14
N ASN A 54 6.74 -41.03 -1.43
CA ASN A 54 7.31 -41.98 -0.49
C ASN A 54 7.69 -41.32 0.84
N GLU A 55 8.38 -40.18 0.80
CA GLU A 55 8.76 -39.42 2.00
C GLU A 55 7.54 -38.97 2.82
N THR A 56 6.49 -38.48 2.16
CA THR A 56 5.24 -38.05 2.81
C THR A 56 4.48 -39.24 3.40
N TYR A 57 4.52 -40.39 2.72
CA TYR A 57 3.93 -41.63 3.19
C TYR A 57 4.64 -42.17 4.44
N GLU A 58 5.98 -42.20 4.45
CA GLU A 58 6.76 -42.63 5.61
C GLU A 58 6.47 -41.75 6.84
N LEU A 59 6.44 -40.42 6.67
CA LEU A 59 6.04 -39.50 7.73
C LEU A 59 4.63 -39.77 8.26
N LEU A 60 3.66 -40.04 7.35
CA LEU A 60 2.31 -40.41 7.75
C LEU A 60 2.30 -41.73 8.54
N HIS A 61 3.07 -42.72 8.10
CA HIS A 61 3.18 -44.02 8.76
C HIS A 61 3.82 -43.91 10.16
N GLU A 62 4.83 -43.06 10.33
CA GLU A 62 5.44 -42.73 11.63
C GLU A 62 4.44 -42.03 12.57
N VAL A 63 3.66 -41.06 12.06
CA VAL A 63 2.61 -40.39 12.83
C VAL A 63 1.51 -41.37 13.25
N LEU A 64 1.08 -42.26 12.36
CA LEU A 64 0.09 -43.30 12.66
C LEU A 64 0.60 -44.30 13.71
N SER A 65 1.90 -44.66 13.64
CA SER A 65 2.55 -45.53 14.62
C SER A 65 2.65 -44.86 15.99
N SER A 66 3.03 -43.58 16.02
CA SER A 66 3.10 -42.78 17.24
C SER A 66 1.71 -42.61 17.85
N HIS A 67 0.68 -42.40 17.03
CA HIS A 67 -0.71 -42.36 17.48
C HIS A 67 -1.13 -43.68 18.11
N SER A 68 -0.89 -44.83 17.44
CA SER A 68 -1.26 -46.16 17.97
C SER A 68 -0.55 -46.50 19.28
N ASN A 69 0.61 -45.88 19.54
CA ASN A 69 1.37 -46.06 20.78
C ASN A 69 1.00 -45.04 21.86
N GLY A 70 0.08 -44.10 21.59
CA GLY A 70 -0.28 -43.05 22.54
C GLY A 70 0.81 -41.99 22.76
N GLN A 71 1.71 -41.83 21.79
CA GLN A 71 2.91 -40.98 21.92
C GLN A 71 2.73 -39.57 21.35
N LEU A 72 1.58 -39.24 20.76
CA LEU A 72 1.36 -37.91 20.20
C LEU A 72 1.04 -36.87 21.27
N LYS A 73 1.45 -35.62 21.00
CA LYS A 73 1.17 -34.46 21.86
C LYS A 73 -0.33 -34.33 22.15
N GLY A 74 -0.68 -34.25 23.43
CA GLY A 74 -2.05 -34.03 23.90
C GLY A 74 -2.99 -35.23 23.73
N GLN A 75 -2.45 -36.43 23.49
CA GLN A 75 -3.24 -37.63 23.37
C GLN A 75 -3.64 -38.17 24.74
N ASN A 76 -4.94 -38.10 25.05
CA ASN A 76 -5.51 -38.71 26.26
C ASN A 76 -6.02 -40.11 25.93
N LEU A 77 -5.38 -41.13 26.50
CA LEU A 77 -5.79 -42.52 26.32
C LEU A 77 -6.92 -42.88 27.29
N THR A 78 -8.02 -43.42 26.76
CA THR A 78 -9.04 -44.07 27.59
C THR A 78 -8.59 -45.46 28.03
N PRO A 79 -9.17 -46.05 29.09
CA PRO A 79 -8.88 -47.43 29.46
C PRO A 79 -9.07 -48.43 28.31
N SER A 80 -10.06 -48.22 27.44
CA SER A 80 -10.22 -49.02 26.23
C SER A 80 -9.08 -48.84 25.23
N ASP A 81 -8.56 -47.62 25.06
CA ASP A 81 -7.44 -47.36 24.15
C ASP A 81 -6.15 -48.05 24.62
N ILE A 82 -5.98 -48.24 25.92
CA ILE A 82 -4.84 -48.98 26.48
C ILE A 82 -4.92 -50.45 26.05
N THR A 83 -6.13 -51.02 26.04
CA THR A 83 -6.33 -52.45 25.73
C THR A 83 -6.35 -52.72 24.23
N SER A 84 -6.99 -51.88 23.42
CA SER A 84 -7.20 -52.10 21.98
C SER A 84 -6.34 -51.24 21.06
N GLY A 85 -5.57 -50.31 21.63
CA GLY A 85 -4.90 -49.25 20.90
C GLY A 85 -5.87 -48.10 20.55
N PRO A 86 -5.41 -46.83 20.62
CA PRO A 86 -6.21 -45.68 20.19
C PRO A 86 -6.47 -45.71 18.69
N ASN A 87 -7.73 -45.55 18.30
CA ASN A 87 -8.15 -45.61 16.90
C ASN A 87 -8.33 -44.21 16.30
N LEU A 88 -7.49 -43.86 15.33
CA LEU A 88 -7.61 -42.59 14.60
C LEU A 88 -8.74 -42.70 13.55
N LYS A 89 -9.69 -41.77 13.57
CA LYS A 89 -10.75 -41.72 12.57
C LYS A 89 -10.17 -41.31 11.20
N PRO A 90 -10.56 -41.96 10.08
CA PRO A 90 -10.10 -41.57 8.74
C PRO A 90 -10.34 -40.08 8.43
N SER A 91 -11.42 -39.50 8.97
CA SER A 91 -11.76 -38.08 8.78
C SER A 91 -10.68 -37.11 9.28
N ALA A 92 -9.80 -37.55 10.19
CA ALA A 92 -8.66 -36.78 10.67
C ALA A 92 -7.62 -36.49 9.58
N LEU A 93 -7.55 -37.32 8.54
CA LEU A 93 -6.52 -37.27 7.49
C LEU A 93 -7.09 -36.80 6.13
N MET A 94 -8.38 -36.43 6.08
CA MET A 94 -9.09 -36.05 4.85
C MET A 94 -8.38 -34.94 4.05
N SER A 95 -7.66 -34.06 4.72
CA SER A 95 -7.04 -32.88 4.11
C SER A 95 -5.66 -33.15 3.50
N ILE A 96 -4.93 -34.18 3.96
CA ILE A 96 -3.55 -34.44 3.51
C ILE A 96 -3.45 -34.57 1.99
N PRO A 97 -4.29 -35.38 1.30
CA PRO A 97 -4.08 -35.62 -0.13
C PRO A 97 -4.35 -34.40 -1.03
N GLY A 98 -4.91 -33.32 -0.49
CA GLY A 98 -5.12 -32.08 -1.25
C GLY A 98 -3.96 -31.08 -1.12
N LEU A 99 -3.03 -31.31 -0.19
CA LEU A 99 -1.90 -30.42 0.07
C LEU A 99 -0.74 -30.69 -0.90
N PRO A 100 0.11 -29.70 -1.19
CA PRO A 100 1.40 -29.93 -1.84
C PRO A 100 2.26 -30.82 -0.94
N ALA A 101 3.12 -31.64 -1.55
CA ALA A 101 3.97 -32.58 -0.82
C ALA A 101 4.78 -31.89 0.30
N SER A 102 5.43 -30.76 0.00
CA SER A 102 6.22 -30.00 0.98
C SER A 102 5.40 -29.55 2.19
N ALA A 103 4.17 -29.04 1.97
CA ALA A 103 3.31 -28.60 3.08
C ALA A 103 2.80 -29.80 3.89
N ALA A 104 2.43 -30.91 3.22
CA ALA A 104 2.02 -32.14 3.89
C ALA A 104 3.16 -32.72 4.75
N GLN A 105 4.38 -32.76 4.23
CA GLN A 105 5.58 -33.19 4.94
C GLN A 105 5.85 -32.31 6.16
N GLN A 106 5.75 -30.98 6.02
CA GLN A 106 5.95 -30.05 7.13
C GLN A 106 4.99 -30.34 8.29
N VAL A 107 3.68 -30.37 8.03
CA VAL A 107 2.69 -30.59 9.10
C VAL A 107 2.80 -31.98 9.72
N LEU A 108 3.13 -33.01 8.93
CA LEU A 108 3.34 -34.36 9.45
C LEU A 108 4.61 -34.43 10.31
N SER A 109 5.68 -33.76 9.91
CA SER A 109 6.92 -33.67 10.69
C SER A 109 6.69 -32.98 12.04
N GLU A 110 5.93 -31.87 12.06
CA GLU A 110 5.56 -31.15 13.28
C GLU A 110 4.72 -32.03 14.25
N VAL A 111 3.80 -32.83 13.71
CA VAL A 111 3.06 -33.81 14.54
C VAL A 111 3.98 -34.90 15.06
N ARG A 112 4.86 -35.43 14.20
CA ARG A 112 5.81 -36.50 14.56
C ARG A 112 6.73 -36.09 15.70
N VAL A 113 7.29 -34.88 15.66
CA VAL A 113 8.20 -34.40 16.72
C VAL A 113 7.46 -33.89 17.97
N GLY A 114 6.12 -33.94 17.96
CA GLY A 114 5.30 -33.51 19.09
C GLY A 114 5.23 -31.99 19.27
N SER A 115 5.59 -31.18 18.25
CA SER A 115 5.34 -29.73 18.29
C SER A 115 3.87 -29.41 18.07
N MET A 116 3.17 -30.25 17.28
CA MET A 116 1.76 -30.11 16.92
C MET A 116 0.93 -31.32 17.39
N SER A 117 -0.23 -31.07 17.99
CA SER A 117 -1.20 -32.09 18.36
C SER A 117 -2.12 -32.48 17.20
N MET A 118 -2.82 -33.61 17.30
CA MET A 118 -3.73 -34.07 16.25
C MET A 118 -4.88 -33.07 15.95
N PRO A 119 -5.49 -32.39 16.94
CA PRO A 119 -6.48 -31.34 16.67
C PRO A 119 -5.89 -30.09 16.01
N GLU A 120 -4.67 -29.68 16.40
CA GLU A 120 -3.96 -28.56 15.76
C GLU A 120 -3.66 -28.88 14.30
N PHE A 121 -3.17 -30.09 14.02
CA PHE A 121 -2.95 -30.59 12.66
C PHE A 121 -4.21 -30.55 11.78
N GLN A 122 -5.36 -30.95 12.32
CA GLN A 122 -6.61 -30.91 11.56
C GLN A 122 -7.04 -29.47 11.24
N LYS A 123 -6.79 -28.52 12.15
CA LYS A 123 -7.06 -27.10 11.91
C LYS A 123 -6.11 -26.55 10.86
N GLU A 124 -4.82 -26.85 10.98
CA GLU A 124 -3.75 -26.36 10.11
C GLU A 124 -3.90 -26.90 8.68
N THR A 125 -4.09 -28.20 8.50
CA THR A 125 -4.32 -28.80 7.17
C THR A 125 -5.56 -28.25 6.47
N LYS A 126 -6.63 -27.95 7.22
CA LYS A 126 -7.83 -27.28 6.66
C LYS A 126 -7.54 -25.83 6.27
N LEU A 127 -6.75 -25.11 7.06
CA LEU A 127 -6.34 -23.75 6.76
C LEU A 127 -5.47 -23.69 5.50
N LEU A 128 -4.49 -24.59 5.37
CA LEU A 128 -3.63 -24.70 4.21
C LEU A 128 -4.40 -24.96 2.90
N LEU A 129 -5.42 -25.84 2.91
CA LEU A 129 -6.28 -26.05 1.74
C LEU A 129 -7.06 -24.80 1.33
N LYS A 130 -7.55 -24.04 2.32
CA LYS A 130 -8.22 -22.75 2.06
C LYS A 130 -7.23 -21.73 1.51
N LEU A 131 -6.03 -21.65 2.08
CA LEU A 131 -4.96 -20.78 1.61
C LEU A 131 -4.60 -21.09 0.15
N GLN A 132 -4.44 -22.35 -0.24
CA GLN A 132 -4.20 -22.70 -1.65
C GLN A 132 -5.32 -22.21 -2.58
N THR A 133 -6.57 -22.26 -2.11
CA THR A 133 -7.72 -21.76 -2.88
C THR A 133 -7.66 -20.23 -3.00
N VAL A 134 -7.36 -19.52 -1.91
CA VAL A 134 -7.16 -18.05 -1.92
C VAL A 134 -6.00 -17.68 -2.85
N GLN A 135 -4.86 -18.36 -2.75
CA GLN A 135 -3.68 -18.15 -3.57
C GLN A 135 -4.00 -18.30 -5.05
N LYS A 136 -4.73 -19.35 -5.44
CA LYS A 136 -5.17 -19.54 -6.83
C LYS A 136 -6.00 -18.36 -7.33
N VAL A 137 -7.00 -17.94 -6.55
CA VAL A 137 -7.85 -16.78 -6.91
C VAL A 137 -7.04 -15.49 -6.96
N PHE A 138 -6.07 -15.32 -6.06
CA PHE A 138 -5.17 -14.17 -6.03
C PHE A 138 -4.33 -14.09 -7.32
N LEU A 139 -3.75 -15.21 -7.76
CA LEU A 139 -3.03 -15.30 -9.04
C LEU A 139 -3.93 -14.97 -10.22
N ASP A 140 -5.12 -15.57 -10.29
CA ASP A 140 -6.10 -15.33 -11.36
C ASP A 140 -6.50 -13.85 -11.45
N LEU A 141 -6.79 -13.22 -10.30
CA LEU A 141 -7.18 -11.80 -10.24
C LEU A 141 -6.04 -10.85 -10.63
N LEU A 142 -4.79 -11.21 -10.34
CA LEU A 142 -3.62 -10.40 -10.67
C LEU A 142 -3.02 -10.71 -12.04
N GLY A 143 -3.47 -11.78 -12.70
CA GLY A 143 -2.93 -12.22 -13.99
C GLY A 143 -1.50 -12.77 -13.88
N LEU A 144 -1.16 -13.38 -12.75
CA LEU A 144 0.15 -13.95 -12.47
C LEU A 144 0.16 -15.45 -12.80
N LYS A 145 1.31 -15.98 -13.22
CA LYS A 145 1.44 -17.37 -13.66
C LYS A 145 1.81 -18.32 -12.53
N SER A 146 2.49 -17.83 -11.50
CA SER A 146 2.98 -18.66 -10.40
C SER A 146 2.97 -17.93 -9.07
N TRP A 147 2.97 -18.72 -7.98
CA TRP A 147 3.06 -18.17 -6.63
C TRP A 147 4.41 -17.49 -6.37
N ASP A 148 5.49 -17.94 -7.02
CA ASP A 148 6.80 -17.29 -6.92
C ASP A 148 6.80 -15.89 -7.54
N GLU A 149 6.12 -15.74 -8.70
CA GLU A 149 5.91 -14.43 -9.31
C GLU A 149 5.14 -13.48 -8.38
N ALA A 150 4.10 -13.99 -7.71
CA ALA A 150 3.34 -13.23 -6.72
C ALA A 150 4.20 -12.80 -5.52
N ARG A 151 5.06 -13.69 -5.01
CA ARG A 151 5.97 -13.36 -3.90
C ARG A 151 6.99 -12.30 -4.26
N ASN A 152 7.50 -12.34 -5.49
CA ASN A 152 8.47 -11.36 -5.96
C ASN A 152 7.84 -9.99 -6.23
N ARG A 153 6.66 -9.98 -6.89
CA ARG A 153 5.97 -8.73 -7.27
C ARG A 153 5.25 -8.07 -6.09
N TYR A 154 4.69 -8.87 -5.18
CA TYR A 154 3.90 -8.39 -4.04
C TYR A 154 4.36 -9.04 -2.72
N PRO A 155 5.59 -8.77 -2.24
CA PRO A 155 6.19 -9.48 -1.11
C PRO A 155 5.43 -9.30 0.22
N MET A 156 4.75 -8.16 0.42
CA MET A 156 3.96 -7.93 1.62
C MET A 156 2.55 -8.54 1.52
N ALA A 157 1.91 -8.45 0.36
CA ALA A 157 0.55 -8.95 0.16
C ALA A 157 0.47 -10.49 0.01
N SER A 158 1.57 -11.13 -0.39
CA SER A 158 1.69 -12.59 -0.54
C SER A 158 2.05 -13.31 0.77
N LYS A 159 2.21 -12.57 1.87
CA LYS A 159 2.46 -13.16 3.20
C LYS A 159 1.26 -13.99 3.66
N ARG A 160 1.56 -15.08 4.38
CA ARG A 160 0.56 -16.03 4.86
C ARG A 160 -0.49 -15.32 5.73
N GLU A 161 -0.06 -14.46 6.64
CA GLU A 161 -0.90 -13.77 7.61
C GLU A 161 -1.95 -12.86 6.92
N VAL A 162 -1.56 -12.23 5.80
CA VAL A 162 -2.46 -11.41 4.99
C VAL A 162 -3.51 -12.27 4.29
N LEU A 163 -3.10 -13.41 3.73
CA LEU A 163 -4.00 -14.29 2.98
C LEU A 163 -4.95 -15.09 3.87
N GLU A 164 -4.53 -15.40 5.10
CA GLU A 164 -5.38 -16.03 6.10
C GLU A 164 -6.62 -15.22 6.42
N HIS A 165 -6.53 -13.88 6.36
CA HIS A 165 -7.68 -13.00 6.51
C HIS A 165 -8.81 -13.36 5.53
N PHE A 166 -8.47 -13.81 4.32
CA PHE A 166 -9.44 -14.17 3.30
C PHE A 166 -9.97 -15.60 3.42
N CYS A 167 -9.35 -16.46 4.24
CA CYS A 167 -9.76 -17.86 4.44
C CYS A 167 -11.07 -17.99 5.25
N LYS A 168 -11.53 -16.91 5.88
CA LYS A 168 -12.83 -16.84 6.57
C LYS A 168 -14.01 -16.73 5.61
N PHE A 169 -13.80 -16.27 4.37
CA PHE A 169 -14.87 -16.09 3.39
C PHE A 169 -15.22 -17.39 2.68
N ASN A 170 -16.41 -17.43 2.08
CA ASN A 170 -16.84 -18.54 1.25
C ASN A 170 -16.22 -18.43 -0.16
N LEU A 171 -15.22 -19.26 -0.43
CA LEU A 171 -14.46 -19.25 -1.69
C LEU A 171 -15.16 -19.97 -2.87
N ARG A 172 -16.45 -20.34 -2.74
CA ARG A 172 -17.23 -20.83 -3.90
C ARG A 172 -17.38 -19.75 -4.98
N SER A 173 -17.38 -18.49 -4.57
CA SER A 173 -17.24 -17.33 -5.44
C SER A 173 -16.06 -16.50 -4.95
N THR A 174 -15.48 -15.71 -5.86
CA THR A 174 -14.43 -14.76 -5.49
C THR A 174 -14.99 -13.70 -4.52
N PRO A 175 -14.50 -13.63 -3.26
CA PRO A 175 -14.98 -12.65 -2.30
C PRO A 175 -14.76 -11.21 -2.78
N PRO A 176 -15.72 -10.29 -2.63
CA PRO A 176 -15.56 -8.88 -3.01
C PRO A 176 -14.33 -8.24 -2.37
N GLU A 177 -14.04 -8.57 -1.11
CA GLU A 177 -12.91 -8.05 -0.34
C GLU A 177 -11.57 -8.43 -1.00
N LEU A 178 -11.45 -9.68 -1.46
CA LEU A 178 -10.25 -10.13 -2.17
C LEU A 178 -10.12 -9.46 -3.55
N LYS A 179 -11.24 -9.20 -4.24
CA LYS A 179 -11.23 -8.43 -5.50
C LYS A 179 -10.73 -7.01 -5.29
N THR A 180 -11.28 -6.32 -4.29
CA THR A 180 -10.88 -4.94 -3.95
C THR A 180 -9.42 -4.89 -3.56
N PHE A 181 -8.95 -5.84 -2.74
CA PHE A 181 -7.55 -5.95 -2.36
C PHE A 181 -6.63 -6.13 -3.57
N CYS A 182 -6.92 -7.09 -4.46
CA CYS A 182 -6.13 -7.28 -5.67
C CYS A 182 -6.22 -6.09 -6.64
N HIS A 183 -7.35 -5.39 -6.69
CA HIS A 183 -7.50 -4.19 -7.50
C HIS A 183 -6.63 -3.03 -7.00
N GLN A 184 -6.56 -2.82 -5.68
CA GLN A 184 -5.67 -1.82 -5.07
C GLN A 184 -4.20 -2.12 -5.40
N LEU A 185 -3.77 -3.37 -5.26
CA LEU A 185 -2.41 -3.79 -5.62
C LEU A 185 -2.09 -3.49 -7.09
N LYS A 186 -3.04 -3.70 -8.01
CA LYS A 186 -2.86 -3.34 -9.43
C LYS A 186 -2.69 -1.84 -9.64
N MET A 187 -3.44 -1.02 -8.90
CA MET A 187 -3.33 0.44 -8.99
C MET A 187 -1.99 0.92 -8.44
N GLU A 188 -1.55 0.38 -7.31
CA GLU A 188 -0.22 0.66 -6.73
C GLU A 188 0.90 0.24 -7.68
N ASP A 189 0.79 -0.94 -8.29
CA ASP A 189 1.80 -1.44 -9.23
C ASP A 189 1.82 -0.60 -10.53
N THR A 190 0.66 -0.11 -10.99
CA THR A 190 0.59 0.84 -12.11
C THR A 190 1.19 2.20 -11.74
N ALA A 191 0.98 2.67 -10.52
CA ALA A 191 1.58 3.90 -10.01
C ALA A 191 3.10 3.77 -9.82
N ASN A 192 3.59 2.61 -9.39
CA ASN A 192 5.01 2.35 -9.19
C ASN A 192 5.74 2.03 -10.51
N SER A 193 5.05 1.45 -11.49
CA SER A 193 5.54 1.20 -12.87
C SER A 193 5.57 2.46 -13.75
N THR A 194 5.61 3.65 -13.14
CA THR A 194 5.78 4.97 -13.78
C THR A 194 7.16 5.15 -14.45
N GLU A 195 7.85 4.07 -14.85
CA GLU A 195 8.73 4.07 -16.02
C GLU A 195 7.93 4.24 -17.33
N ALA A 196 6.63 3.94 -17.35
CA ALA A 196 5.73 4.26 -18.47
C ALA A 196 5.54 5.77 -18.73
N PHE A 197 6.10 6.64 -17.89
CA PHE A 197 6.17 8.10 -18.10
C PHE A 197 7.51 8.58 -18.69
N ARG A 198 8.45 7.67 -18.99
CA ARG A 198 9.57 8.02 -19.87
C ARG A 198 9.07 7.99 -21.31
N GLY A 199 8.69 9.17 -21.82
CA GLY A 199 8.48 9.34 -23.25
C GLY A 199 9.71 8.85 -24.02
N ASP A 200 9.48 8.07 -25.06
CA ASP A 200 10.48 7.33 -25.86
C ASP A 200 11.37 8.26 -26.74
N ARG A 201 11.51 9.53 -26.37
CA ARG A 201 12.37 10.50 -27.05
C ARG A 201 13.14 11.28 -26.00
N GLY A 202 14.47 11.22 -26.07
CA GLY A 202 15.40 11.87 -25.15
C GLY A 202 15.42 13.41 -25.19
N SER A 203 14.27 14.06 -24.99
CA SER A 203 14.19 15.34 -24.31
C SER A 203 13.63 15.09 -22.91
N LEU A 204 14.11 15.83 -21.92
CA LEU A 204 13.55 15.87 -20.56
C LEU A 204 12.15 16.54 -20.57
N GLY A 205 11.27 16.13 -21.49
CA GLY A 205 9.89 16.56 -21.54
C GLY A 205 9.13 15.82 -20.45
N TYR A 206 8.59 16.57 -19.50
CA TYR A 206 7.51 16.07 -18.67
C TYR A 206 6.43 15.46 -19.59
N PRO A 207 5.78 14.36 -19.19
CA PRO A 207 4.64 13.87 -19.95
C PRO A 207 3.64 15.01 -20.12
N GLU A 208 3.29 15.34 -21.36
CA GLU A 208 2.25 16.30 -21.66
C GLU A 208 0.98 15.83 -20.95
N TRP A 209 0.56 16.58 -19.92
CA TRP A 209 -0.65 16.28 -19.19
C TRP A 209 -1.82 16.33 -20.15
N THR A 210 -2.50 15.21 -20.34
CA THR A 210 -3.71 15.21 -21.14
C THR A 210 -4.87 15.76 -20.32
N TRP A 211 -5.92 16.20 -21.00
CA TRP A 211 -7.16 16.60 -20.33
C TRP A 211 -7.74 15.47 -19.45
N THR A 212 -7.49 14.20 -19.82
CA THR A 212 -7.89 13.02 -19.04
C THR A 212 -7.16 12.95 -17.70
N ASP A 213 -5.88 13.33 -17.67
CA ASP A 213 -5.05 13.33 -16.47
C ASP A 213 -5.52 14.41 -15.50
N VAL A 214 -5.81 15.62 -16.01
CA VAL A 214 -6.39 16.73 -15.22
C VAL A 214 -7.72 16.31 -14.59
N LYS A 215 -8.61 15.68 -15.38
CA LYS A 215 -9.91 15.18 -14.89
C LYS A 215 -9.73 14.11 -13.81
N THR A 216 -8.83 13.16 -14.04
CA THR A 216 -8.55 12.07 -13.10
C THR A 216 -7.99 12.61 -11.79
N PHE A 217 -7.04 13.55 -11.86
CA PHE A 217 -6.49 14.24 -10.70
C PHE A 217 -7.57 14.98 -9.91
N ALA A 218 -8.42 15.76 -10.59
CA ALA A 218 -9.51 16.49 -9.96
C ALA A 218 -10.52 15.57 -9.23
N ASN A 219 -10.86 14.42 -9.83
CA ASN A 219 -11.72 13.41 -9.23
C ASN A 219 -11.09 12.77 -7.99
N ASN A 220 -9.80 12.39 -8.08
CA ASN A 220 -9.08 11.76 -6.97
C ASN A 220 -8.94 12.71 -5.78
N MET A 221 -8.51 13.95 -6.05
CA MET A 221 -8.38 14.98 -5.02
C MET A 221 -9.74 15.28 -4.36
N THR A 222 -10.80 15.40 -5.15
CA THR A 222 -12.15 15.59 -4.59
C THR A 222 -12.57 14.41 -3.70
N SER A 223 -12.29 13.18 -4.14
CA SER A 223 -12.65 11.97 -3.39
C SER A 223 -11.92 11.92 -2.04
N VAL A 224 -10.62 12.24 -2.03
CA VAL A 224 -9.82 12.34 -0.79
C VAL A 224 -10.38 13.44 0.11
N ASN A 225 -10.68 14.62 -0.41
CA ASN A 225 -11.25 15.72 0.38
C ASN A 225 -12.61 15.35 0.99
N ILE A 226 -13.49 14.68 0.24
CA ILE A 226 -14.78 14.18 0.77
C ILE A 226 -14.54 13.18 1.91
N GLN A 227 -13.61 12.23 1.72
CA GLN A 227 -13.28 11.22 2.72
C GLN A 227 -12.78 11.86 4.03
N HIS A 228 -12.08 12.98 3.93
CA HIS A 228 -11.54 13.73 5.07
C HIS A 228 -12.41 14.92 5.51
N GLN A 229 -13.67 15.02 5.05
CA GLN A 229 -14.62 16.08 5.43
C GLN A 229 -14.10 17.51 5.14
N VAL A 230 -13.33 17.66 4.06
CA VAL A 230 -12.92 18.96 3.53
C VAL A 230 -13.99 19.44 2.55
N ASP A 231 -14.95 20.18 3.09
CA ASP A 231 -16.18 20.54 2.37
C ASP A 231 -16.00 21.71 1.39
N SER A 232 -14.95 22.53 1.58
CA SER A 232 -14.66 23.69 0.74
C SER A 232 -13.20 23.77 0.32
N PHE A 233 -12.94 23.92 -0.98
CA PHE A 233 -11.59 24.13 -1.52
C PHE A 233 -11.61 24.76 -2.92
N SER A 234 -10.47 25.31 -3.31
CA SER A 234 -10.22 25.84 -4.65
C SER A 234 -9.14 25.01 -5.35
N LEU A 235 -9.31 24.75 -6.64
CA LEU A 235 -8.32 24.15 -7.53
C LEU A 235 -7.89 25.19 -8.55
N VAL A 236 -6.58 25.39 -8.70
CA VAL A 236 -6.02 26.24 -9.76
C VAL A 236 -5.13 25.39 -10.65
N VAL A 237 -5.37 25.44 -11.96
CA VAL A 237 -4.54 24.79 -12.97
C VAL A 237 -3.93 25.87 -13.83
N LEU A 238 -2.59 25.98 -13.82
CA LEU A 238 -1.85 26.85 -14.73
C LEU A 238 -1.54 26.05 -16.01
N SER A 239 -1.86 26.62 -17.18
CA SER A 239 -1.65 25.96 -18.46
C SER A 239 -1.14 26.95 -19.51
N ILE A 240 -0.71 26.43 -20.66
CA ILE A 240 -0.56 27.27 -21.85
C ILE A 240 -1.94 27.67 -22.39
N VAL A 241 -2.01 28.80 -23.08
CA VAL A 241 -3.29 29.36 -23.58
C VAL A 241 -4.03 28.40 -24.52
N SER A 242 -3.31 27.66 -25.36
CA SER A 242 -3.91 26.69 -26.30
C SER A 242 -4.62 25.52 -25.62
N GLU A 243 -4.36 25.27 -24.33
CA GLU A 243 -4.94 24.15 -23.57
C GLU A 243 -6.08 24.57 -22.65
N LEU A 244 -6.32 25.88 -22.50
CA LEU A 244 -7.27 26.44 -21.53
C LEU A 244 -8.66 25.81 -21.65
N SER A 245 -9.18 25.66 -22.88
CA SER A 245 -10.49 25.08 -23.14
C SER A 245 -10.58 23.59 -22.80
N SER A 246 -9.49 22.85 -23.02
CA SER A 246 -9.39 21.43 -22.67
C SER A 246 -9.35 21.23 -21.15
N VAL A 247 -8.60 22.08 -20.44
CA VAL A 247 -8.52 22.08 -18.97
C VAL A 247 -9.87 22.45 -18.35
N GLU A 248 -10.51 23.51 -18.85
CA GLU A 248 -11.85 23.92 -18.41
C GLU A 248 -12.88 22.80 -18.61
N LYS A 249 -12.87 22.16 -19.79
CA LYS A 249 -13.73 21.03 -20.08
C LYS A 249 -13.47 19.86 -19.12
N ALA A 250 -12.21 19.52 -18.87
CA ALA A 250 -11.84 18.44 -17.94
C ALA A 250 -12.37 18.68 -16.53
N ILE A 251 -12.24 19.92 -16.04
CA ILE A 251 -12.73 20.30 -14.71
C ILE A 251 -14.25 20.31 -14.67
N THR A 252 -14.92 20.87 -15.68
CA THR A 252 -16.39 20.89 -15.78
C THR A 252 -16.95 19.46 -15.79
N GLU A 253 -16.32 18.55 -16.53
CA GLU A 253 -16.75 17.15 -16.64
C GLU A 253 -16.51 16.32 -15.36
N SER A 254 -15.70 16.80 -14.42
CA SER A 254 -15.56 16.16 -13.10
C SER A 254 -16.86 16.24 -12.27
N ARG A 255 -17.73 17.22 -12.57
CA ARG A 255 -19.01 17.48 -11.86
C ARG A 255 -18.86 17.72 -10.35
N HIS A 256 -17.65 18.02 -9.89
CA HIS A 256 -17.36 18.23 -8.48
C HIS A 256 -17.31 19.71 -8.07
N PHE A 257 -17.12 20.60 -9.03
CA PHE A 257 -16.99 22.03 -8.82
C PHE A 257 -18.29 22.73 -9.23
N SER A 258 -18.68 23.76 -8.47
CA SER A 258 -19.90 24.53 -8.75
C SER A 258 -19.73 25.48 -9.93
N GLU A 259 -18.51 25.95 -10.15
CA GLU A 259 -18.14 26.87 -11.21
C GLU A 259 -16.65 26.69 -11.55
N SER A 260 -16.32 26.80 -12.84
CA SER A 260 -14.96 26.98 -13.33
C SER A 260 -14.84 28.33 -14.03
N VAL A 261 -13.79 29.09 -13.69
CA VAL A 261 -13.48 30.39 -14.31
C VAL A 261 -12.13 30.26 -14.98
N THR A 262 -12.07 30.65 -16.25
CA THR A 262 -10.82 30.75 -17.00
C THR A 262 -10.35 32.20 -17.03
N ALA A 263 -9.04 32.39 -16.88
CA ALA A 263 -8.40 33.70 -16.92
C ALA A 263 -7.03 33.61 -17.59
N PHE A 264 -6.48 34.77 -17.89
CA PHE A 264 -5.13 34.92 -18.44
C PHE A 264 -4.25 35.64 -17.44
N TYR A 265 -2.97 35.32 -17.44
CA TYR A 265 -1.96 36.17 -16.79
C TYR A 265 -0.94 36.64 -17.82
N MET A 266 -0.50 37.89 -17.67
CA MET A 266 0.52 38.50 -18.54
C MET A 266 1.73 38.92 -17.71
N VAL A 267 2.93 38.50 -18.15
CA VAL A 267 4.19 38.89 -17.53
C VAL A 267 4.64 40.25 -18.11
N GLN A 268 4.73 41.28 -17.25
CA GLN A 268 5.12 42.62 -17.68
C GLN A 268 6.55 42.66 -18.25
N ASN A 269 6.77 43.47 -19.29
CA ASN A 269 8.07 43.81 -19.89
C ASN A 269 8.85 42.66 -20.55
N GLU A 270 8.18 41.59 -20.98
CA GLU A 270 8.82 40.52 -21.79
C GLU A 270 8.80 40.76 -23.31
N THR A 271 8.45 41.97 -23.77
CA THR A 271 8.65 42.38 -25.16
C THR A 271 10.15 42.56 -25.46
N LYS A 272 10.89 41.45 -25.51
CA LYS A 272 12.24 41.41 -26.06
C LYS A 272 12.13 41.91 -27.51
N GLY A 273 12.59 43.15 -27.74
CA GLY A 273 12.67 43.75 -29.07
C GLY A 273 13.38 42.77 -30.01
N GLY A 274 12.63 42.20 -30.94
CA GLY A 274 13.11 41.15 -31.83
C GLY A 274 12.06 40.08 -32.13
N GLY A 275 10.90 40.48 -32.67
CA GLY A 275 10.03 39.59 -33.45
C GLY A 275 9.44 38.34 -32.78
N LYS A 276 9.59 38.15 -31.45
CA LYS A 276 8.96 37.01 -30.75
C LYS A 276 7.50 37.32 -30.42
N THR A 277 6.65 36.36 -30.78
CA THR A 277 5.19 36.35 -30.71
C THR A 277 4.68 36.61 -29.29
N LEU A 278 3.62 37.43 -29.16
CA LEU A 278 2.86 37.72 -27.91
C LEU A 278 2.50 36.47 -27.07
N ILE A 279 2.51 35.29 -27.70
CA ILE A 279 2.14 33.99 -27.14
C ILE A 279 3.00 33.60 -25.93
N ASN A 280 4.26 34.04 -25.86
CA ASN A 280 5.16 33.60 -24.78
C ASN A 280 4.98 34.36 -23.46
N CYS A 281 4.33 35.53 -23.50
CA CYS A 281 4.18 36.39 -22.32
C CYS A 281 2.82 36.23 -21.64
N VAL A 282 1.93 35.42 -22.23
CA VAL A 282 0.57 35.19 -21.75
C VAL A 282 0.39 33.72 -21.41
N GLY A 283 0.04 33.44 -20.17
CA GLY A 283 -0.34 32.10 -19.74
C GLY A 283 -1.82 31.99 -19.43
N GLY A 284 -2.33 30.76 -19.47
CA GLY A 284 -3.68 30.41 -19.07
C GLY A 284 -3.75 29.97 -17.62
N LEU A 285 -4.88 30.26 -16.96
CA LEU A 285 -5.22 29.65 -15.69
C LEU A 285 -6.70 29.31 -15.63
N THR A 286 -7.02 28.17 -15.03
CA THR A 286 -8.38 27.73 -14.75
C THR A 286 -8.56 27.57 -13.25
N ILE A 287 -9.53 28.27 -12.68
CA ILE A 287 -9.89 28.23 -11.26
C ILE A 287 -11.20 27.48 -11.15
N ALA A 288 -11.28 26.52 -10.23
CA ALA A 288 -12.52 25.83 -9.93
C ALA A 288 -12.72 25.73 -8.43
N ARG A 289 -13.97 25.87 -7.99
CA ARG A 289 -14.28 25.98 -6.56
C ARG A 289 -15.37 24.99 -6.17
N LYS A 290 -15.20 24.38 -5.01
CA LYS A 290 -16.19 23.50 -4.40
C LYS A 290 -16.51 24.00 -3.01
N GLY A 291 -17.80 24.06 -2.67
CA GLY A 291 -18.25 24.45 -1.33
C GLY A 291 -18.01 25.92 -0.94
N CYS A 292 -17.41 26.74 -1.82
CA CYS A 292 -17.16 28.14 -1.55
C CYS A 292 -18.30 29.02 -2.07
N SER A 293 -19.07 29.64 -1.17
CA SER A 293 -20.18 30.54 -1.53
C SER A 293 -19.75 31.98 -1.81
N GLN A 294 -18.63 32.42 -1.23
CA GLN A 294 -18.14 33.79 -1.40
C GLN A 294 -17.45 33.94 -2.75
N PRO A 295 -17.80 34.91 -3.61
CA PRO A 295 -17.03 35.21 -4.82
C PRO A 295 -15.61 35.63 -4.42
N PHE A 296 -14.60 35.18 -5.15
CA PHE A 296 -13.26 35.72 -4.98
C PHE A 296 -13.16 37.06 -5.71
N THR A 297 -12.33 37.95 -5.19
CA THR A 297 -12.05 39.26 -5.81
C THR A 297 -10.56 39.42 -5.94
N TRP A 298 -10.12 39.92 -7.09
CA TRP A 298 -8.73 40.28 -7.30
C TRP A 298 -8.41 41.58 -6.56
N LYS A 299 -7.12 41.85 -6.33
CA LYS A 299 -6.68 43.18 -5.89
C LYS A 299 -7.09 44.26 -6.89
N GLU A 300 -7.21 45.48 -6.39
CA GLU A 300 -7.54 46.66 -7.19
C GLU A 300 -6.59 46.77 -8.40
N GLY A 301 -7.17 46.98 -9.59
CA GLY A 301 -6.43 47.05 -10.86
C GLY A 301 -6.46 45.78 -11.72
N HIS A 302 -6.99 44.67 -11.22
CA HIS A 302 -7.18 43.43 -12.00
C HIS A 302 -8.62 43.25 -12.49
N CYS A 303 -8.78 42.63 -13.66
CA CYS A 303 -10.07 42.25 -14.23
C CYS A 303 -10.37 40.78 -13.94
N ARG A 304 -11.65 40.38 -13.92
CA ARG A 304 -12.07 38.99 -13.56
C ARG A 304 -11.31 37.90 -14.35
N ASN A 305 -10.96 38.17 -15.60
CA ASN A 305 -10.34 37.24 -16.54
C ASN A 305 -8.89 37.58 -16.89
N TYR A 306 -8.24 38.52 -16.17
CA TYR A 306 -6.91 38.99 -16.53
C TYR A 306 -6.10 39.49 -15.31
N ILE A 307 -4.88 38.98 -15.18
CA ILE A 307 -3.92 39.34 -14.12
C ILE A 307 -2.61 39.80 -14.75
N GLU A 308 -2.17 41.01 -14.39
CA GLU A 308 -0.80 41.44 -14.69
C GLU A 308 0.13 41.02 -13.57
N VAL A 309 1.23 40.38 -13.94
CA VAL A 309 2.22 39.91 -12.99
C VAL A 309 3.58 40.49 -13.32
N GLY A 310 4.35 40.76 -12.27
CA GLY A 310 5.70 41.30 -12.41
C GLY A 310 6.60 40.38 -13.21
N LYS A 311 7.71 40.94 -13.70
CA LYS A 311 8.74 40.20 -14.43
C LYS A 311 9.18 38.96 -13.63
N VAL A 312 9.40 37.85 -14.34
CA VAL A 312 10.00 36.65 -13.73
C VAL A 312 11.43 36.99 -13.29
N GLU A 313 11.66 37.00 -11.98
CA GLU A 313 12.99 36.93 -11.41
C GLU A 313 13.43 35.46 -11.41
N PRO A 314 14.36 35.05 -12.29
CA PRO A 314 14.79 33.66 -12.36
C PRO A 314 15.46 33.28 -11.05
N PHE A 315 15.11 32.11 -10.51
CA PHE A 315 15.87 31.54 -9.42
C PHE A 315 17.22 31.07 -9.96
N LEU A 316 18.30 31.69 -9.48
CA LEU A 316 19.66 31.39 -9.90
C LEU A 316 20.33 30.45 -8.89
N HIS A 317 21.00 29.42 -9.40
CA HIS A 317 21.94 28.59 -8.65
C HIS A 317 23.29 28.67 -9.35
N ASP A 318 24.33 29.07 -8.62
CA ASP A 318 25.67 29.34 -9.17
C ASP A 318 25.68 30.30 -10.37
N GLY A 319 24.81 31.32 -10.33
CA GLY A 319 24.67 32.33 -11.39
C GLY A 319 23.87 31.88 -12.61
N CYS A 320 23.42 30.62 -12.67
CA CYS A 320 22.64 30.07 -13.77
C CYS A 320 21.15 29.94 -13.40
N PRO A 321 20.21 30.27 -14.30
CA PRO A 321 18.79 29.97 -14.11
C PRO A 321 18.56 28.47 -13.93
N VAL A 322 17.86 28.10 -12.87
CA VAL A 322 17.58 26.70 -12.54
C VAL A 322 16.44 26.12 -13.37
N ASP A 323 15.45 26.94 -13.72
CA ASP A 323 14.26 26.52 -14.45
C ASP A 323 13.79 27.67 -15.36
N GLU A 324 13.92 27.48 -16.67
CA GLU A 324 13.50 28.48 -17.66
C GLU A 324 11.97 28.63 -17.74
N GLU A 325 11.22 27.63 -17.27
CA GLU A 325 9.75 27.63 -17.29
C GLU A 325 9.14 28.13 -15.97
N GLN A 326 9.99 28.59 -15.04
CA GLN A 326 9.59 29.11 -13.74
C GLN A 326 8.56 30.23 -13.91
N LYS A 327 7.37 30.03 -13.32
CA LYS A 327 6.33 31.07 -13.32
C LYS A 327 6.68 32.22 -12.36
N PRO A 328 6.16 33.44 -12.59
CA PRO A 328 6.42 34.57 -11.71
C PRO A 328 5.96 34.31 -10.28
N LEU A 329 6.77 34.71 -9.28
CA LEU A 329 6.39 34.60 -7.87
C LEU A 329 5.12 35.42 -7.56
N SER A 330 4.98 36.60 -8.17
CA SER A 330 3.81 37.45 -8.00
C SER A 330 2.51 36.78 -8.44
N LEU A 331 2.54 35.92 -9.48
CA LEU A 331 1.36 35.17 -9.92
C LEU A 331 0.82 34.30 -8.78
N TYR A 332 1.68 33.49 -8.18
CA TYR A 332 1.27 32.61 -7.08
C TYR A 332 0.81 33.40 -5.85
N ARG A 333 1.48 34.52 -5.52
CA ARG A 333 1.07 35.37 -4.40
C ARG A 333 -0.33 35.95 -4.61
N GLU A 334 -0.64 36.45 -5.82
CA GLU A 334 -1.99 36.95 -6.13
C GLU A 334 -3.04 35.85 -6.05
N LEU A 335 -2.74 34.66 -6.61
CA LEU A 335 -3.66 33.52 -6.56
C LEU A 335 -3.93 33.05 -5.12
N ILE A 336 -2.88 32.91 -4.31
CA ILE A 336 -2.99 32.46 -2.92
C ILE A 336 -3.72 33.50 -2.07
N ALA A 337 -3.40 34.78 -2.23
CA ALA A 337 -4.07 35.86 -1.51
C ALA A 337 -5.57 35.95 -1.87
N ALA A 338 -5.93 35.73 -3.14
CA ALA A 338 -7.32 35.81 -3.59
C ALA A 338 -8.17 34.58 -3.25
N LEU A 339 -7.55 33.40 -3.13
CA LEU A 339 -8.26 32.11 -3.05
C LEU A 339 -8.13 31.40 -1.70
N SER A 340 -7.36 31.95 -0.75
CA SER A 340 -7.15 31.36 0.58
C SER A 340 -7.06 32.41 1.68
N SER A 341 -7.32 31.99 2.91
CA SER A 341 -7.09 32.78 4.13
C SER A 341 -5.69 32.50 4.71
N PRO A 342 -5.13 33.38 5.56
CA PRO A 342 -3.94 33.05 6.34
C PRO A 342 -4.11 31.74 7.12
N LYS A 343 -3.01 31.00 7.27
CA LYS A 343 -2.92 29.68 7.92
C LYS A 343 -3.65 28.53 7.23
N GLU A 344 -4.40 28.76 6.14
CA GLU A 344 -4.95 27.68 5.34
C GLU A 344 -3.84 26.87 4.64
N TRP A 345 -4.17 25.63 4.28
CA TRP A 345 -3.26 24.72 3.59
C TRP A 345 -3.30 24.93 2.08
N ILE A 346 -2.13 25.10 1.49
CA ILE A 346 -1.89 25.11 0.06
C ILE A 346 -1.20 23.80 -0.33
N VAL A 347 -1.72 23.13 -1.35
CA VAL A 347 -1.07 21.97 -1.95
C VAL A 347 -0.55 22.37 -3.33
N ASP A 348 0.76 22.37 -3.48
CA ASP A 348 1.44 22.61 -4.75
C ASP A 348 1.90 21.27 -5.33
N ALA A 349 1.01 20.63 -6.09
CA ALA A 349 1.21 19.26 -6.58
C ALA A 349 2.34 19.11 -7.61
N PHE A 350 2.75 20.22 -8.25
CA PHE A 350 3.80 20.27 -9.28
C PHE A 350 4.71 21.46 -9.00
N SER A 351 5.43 21.38 -7.89
CA SER A 351 6.11 22.52 -7.31
C SER A 351 7.28 23.05 -8.14
N GLY A 352 7.89 22.21 -8.99
CA GLY A 352 9.10 22.57 -9.70
C GLY A 352 10.18 23.02 -8.73
N THR A 353 10.75 24.20 -8.96
CA THR A 353 11.72 24.84 -8.06
C THR A 353 11.12 25.51 -6.82
N GLY A 354 9.83 25.24 -6.52
CA GLY A 354 9.16 25.68 -5.29
C GLY A 354 8.68 27.12 -5.31
N THR A 355 8.29 27.66 -6.47
CA THR A 355 7.76 29.05 -6.53
C THR A 355 6.43 29.17 -5.79
N GLY A 356 5.50 28.22 -5.99
CA GLY A 356 4.23 28.19 -5.25
C GLY A 356 4.44 27.97 -3.76
N CYS A 357 5.36 27.07 -3.39
CA CYS A 357 5.82 26.86 -2.01
C CYS A 357 6.24 28.18 -1.34
N LEU A 358 7.17 28.91 -1.96
CA LEU A 358 7.68 30.17 -1.42
C LEU A 358 6.57 31.23 -1.33
N ALA A 359 5.72 31.33 -2.35
CA ALA A 359 4.59 32.25 -2.33
C ALA A 359 3.63 31.96 -1.18
N ALA A 360 3.27 30.71 -0.94
CA ALA A 360 2.39 30.31 0.16
C ALA A 360 2.96 30.73 1.52
N LEU A 361 4.26 30.48 1.75
CA LEU A 361 4.93 30.87 2.99
C LEU A 361 5.00 32.39 3.18
N LEU A 362 5.31 33.15 2.12
CA LEU A 362 5.33 34.62 2.17
C LEU A 362 3.94 35.22 2.44
N GLU A 363 2.91 34.50 2.06
CA GLU A 363 1.52 34.83 2.31
C GLU A 363 1.03 34.27 3.66
N ASP A 364 1.88 33.72 4.54
CA ASP A 364 1.48 33.16 5.84
C ASP A 364 0.48 31.98 5.74
N ARG A 365 0.65 31.12 4.73
CA ARG A 365 -0.12 29.88 4.55
C ARG A 365 0.71 28.65 4.92
N CYS A 366 0.03 27.58 5.33
CA CYS A 366 0.64 26.25 5.44
C CYS A 366 0.80 25.67 4.03
N VAL A 367 1.89 24.95 3.74
CA VAL A 367 2.11 24.43 2.39
C VAL A 367 2.65 23.01 2.38
N LEU A 368 2.10 22.19 1.48
CA LEU A 368 2.62 20.89 1.07
C LEU A 368 3.00 20.95 -0.41
N SER A 369 4.28 20.78 -0.69
CA SER A 369 4.84 20.85 -2.03
C SER A 369 5.34 19.50 -2.49
N LEU A 370 4.88 19.06 -3.65
CA LEU A 370 5.23 17.79 -4.27
C LEU A 370 6.03 18.02 -5.54
N GLU A 371 7.10 17.26 -5.71
CA GLU A 371 7.94 17.25 -6.90
C GLU A 371 8.59 15.87 -7.03
N ARG A 372 8.76 15.40 -8.26
CA ARG A 372 9.39 14.10 -8.56
C ARG A 372 10.89 14.25 -8.78
N ASP A 373 11.33 15.36 -9.38
CA ASP A 373 12.74 15.61 -9.66
C ASP A 373 13.50 16.01 -8.37
N GLU A 374 14.38 15.13 -7.90
CA GLU A 374 15.20 15.36 -6.72
C GLU A 374 16.10 16.61 -6.81
N ALA A 375 16.53 17.00 -8.01
CA ALA A 375 17.28 18.24 -8.20
C ALA A 375 16.39 19.46 -7.93
N LYS A 376 15.17 19.46 -8.45
CA LYS A 376 14.18 20.52 -8.18
C LYS A 376 13.78 20.56 -6.70
N ILE A 377 13.65 19.41 -6.03
CA ILE A 377 13.44 19.34 -4.57
C ILE A 377 14.59 20.01 -3.81
N ARG A 378 15.86 19.72 -4.19
CA ARG A 378 17.03 20.36 -3.57
C ARG A 378 17.02 21.88 -3.76
N HIS A 379 16.70 22.34 -4.96
CA HIS A 379 16.57 23.77 -5.27
C HIS A 379 15.46 24.45 -4.46
N MET A 380 14.27 23.82 -4.37
CA MET A 380 13.16 24.29 -3.55
C MET A 380 13.57 24.43 -2.08
N LYS A 381 14.24 23.41 -1.50
CA LYS A 381 14.75 23.46 -0.12
C LYS A 381 15.73 24.61 0.08
N GLY A 382 16.68 24.79 -0.85
CA GLY A 382 17.64 25.90 -0.80
C GLY A 382 16.96 27.27 -0.87
N ARG A 383 15.95 27.42 -1.73
CA ARG A 383 15.18 28.65 -1.93
C ARG A 383 14.37 29.04 -0.69
N VAL A 384 13.70 28.07 -0.06
CA VAL A 384 12.96 28.30 1.20
C VAL A 384 13.94 28.64 2.33
N SER A 385 15.04 27.87 2.45
CA SER A 385 16.03 28.10 3.51
C SER A 385 16.69 29.47 3.41
N THR A 386 16.99 29.95 2.20
CA THR A 386 17.60 31.27 2.00
C THR A 386 16.63 32.41 2.35
N SER A 387 15.36 32.26 1.98
CA SER A 387 14.33 33.29 2.22
C SER A 387 13.98 33.45 3.70
N PHE A 388 14.02 32.37 4.49
CA PHE A 388 13.59 32.38 5.90
C PHE A 388 14.73 32.21 6.92
N GLY A 389 15.87 31.65 6.52
CA GLY A 389 17.01 31.35 7.40
C GLY A 389 17.77 32.59 7.90
N GLY A 390 17.64 33.74 7.23
CA GLY A 390 18.29 34.99 7.63
C GLY A 390 17.68 35.68 8.85
N SER A 391 16.46 35.31 9.28
CA SER A 391 15.72 36.04 10.31
C SER A 391 15.89 35.47 11.73
N CYS A 392 16.26 34.19 11.89
CA CYS A 392 16.35 33.57 13.21
C CYS A 392 17.60 33.93 14.03
N ASN A 393 18.67 34.47 13.43
CA ASN A 393 19.94 34.70 14.14
C ASN A 393 20.17 36.15 14.63
N LYS A 394 19.26 37.10 14.39
CA LYS A 394 19.47 38.51 14.81
C LYS A 394 18.68 38.98 16.02
N LYS A 395 17.73 38.18 16.55
CA LYS A 395 16.88 38.58 17.69
C LYS A 395 17.19 37.90 19.02
N ARG A 396 18.18 37.00 19.08
CA ARG A 396 18.58 36.32 20.33
C ARG A 396 19.88 36.80 20.96
N VAL A 397 20.57 37.79 20.37
CA VAL A 397 21.84 38.33 20.91
C VAL A 397 21.66 39.75 21.48
N ALA A 398 20.49 40.37 21.35
CA ALA A 398 20.24 41.71 21.88
C ALA A 398 19.60 41.73 23.29
N ASP A 399 19.03 40.60 23.76
CA ASP A 399 18.30 40.53 25.04
C ASP A 399 19.03 39.72 26.14
N CYS A 400 20.28 39.28 25.91
CA CYS A 400 21.08 38.55 26.92
C CYS A 400 22.42 39.22 27.27
N ALA A 401 22.63 40.48 26.86
CA ALA A 401 23.79 41.26 27.30
C ALA A 401 23.37 42.14 28.49
N GLY A 402 23.13 41.50 29.63
CA GLY A 402 22.85 42.14 30.91
C GLY A 402 23.14 41.15 32.03
N ASP A 403 24.20 41.48 32.79
CA ASP A 403 24.55 40.97 34.11
C ASP A 403 25.25 39.59 34.17
N GLU A 404 26.54 39.60 33.82
CA GLU A 404 27.54 38.71 34.43
C GLU A 404 27.86 39.24 35.85
N GLU A 405 27.25 38.66 36.89
CA GLU A 405 27.78 38.70 38.25
C GLU A 405 28.37 37.34 38.62
N ASP A 406 29.61 37.41 39.11
CA ASP A 406 30.43 36.35 39.67
C ASP A 406 29.70 35.47 40.69
N ILE A 407 29.68 34.15 40.48
CA ILE A 407 29.48 33.20 41.58
C ILE A 407 30.52 32.09 41.47
N GLN A 408 31.31 32.02 42.55
CA GLN A 408 32.44 31.15 42.79
C GLN A 408 32.08 29.66 42.87
N ASP A 409 33.08 28.86 42.50
CA ASP A 409 33.22 27.43 42.73
C ASP A 409 32.92 27.01 44.17
N SER A 410 32.11 25.97 44.32
CA SER A 410 32.27 25.01 45.41
C SER A 410 31.88 23.61 44.92
N GLU A 411 32.90 22.78 44.76
CA GLU A 411 32.81 21.32 44.66
C GLU A 411 32.17 20.76 45.94
N GLU A 412 31.18 19.87 45.80
CA GLU A 412 30.89 18.88 46.84
C GLU A 412 30.42 17.57 46.19
N GLU A 413 31.23 16.53 46.37
CA GLU A 413 30.89 15.14 46.10
C GLU A 413 29.78 14.66 47.05
N ALA A 414 28.86 13.83 46.55
CA ALA A 414 28.70 12.42 46.99
C ALA A 414 27.26 11.87 46.86
N SER A 415 27.23 10.56 46.62
CA SER A 415 26.32 9.58 47.23
C SER A 415 24.91 9.36 46.65
N SER A 416 24.83 8.26 45.89
CA SER A 416 23.84 7.16 45.99
C SER A 416 22.60 7.33 46.89
N HIS A 417 21.41 7.11 46.32
CA HIS A 417 20.38 6.25 46.94
C HIS A 417 19.35 5.70 45.94
N GLU A 418 19.05 4.41 46.13
CA GLU A 418 17.97 3.61 45.56
C GLU A 418 16.59 3.93 46.19
N SER A 419 15.55 3.28 45.63
CA SER A 419 14.15 3.14 46.06
C SER A 419 13.24 4.31 45.70
N GLY A 420 12.00 4.13 45.25
CA GLY A 420 11.14 2.96 45.11
C GLY A 420 9.73 3.44 44.74
N ASP A 421 8.90 2.48 44.37
CA ASP A 421 7.42 2.47 44.41
C ASP A 421 6.57 3.22 43.37
N GLU A 422 5.91 2.38 42.57
CA GLU A 422 4.46 2.31 42.35
C GLU A 422 3.60 3.51 42.77
N VAL A 423 2.90 4.10 41.78
CA VAL A 423 1.48 4.44 41.94
C VAL A 423 0.72 4.19 40.63
N ALA A 424 -0.25 3.29 40.71
CA ALA A 424 -1.32 3.12 39.74
C ALA A 424 -2.39 4.22 39.93
N SER A 425 -2.89 4.80 38.84
CA SER A 425 -4.19 5.52 38.75
C SER A 425 -4.49 5.72 37.26
N SER A 426 -5.34 4.93 36.61
CA SER A 426 -6.81 5.10 36.58
C SER A 426 -7.24 6.55 36.33
N LEU A 427 -7.81 6.82 35.15
CA LEU A 427 -8.82 7.84 34.81
C LEU A 427 -9.03 7.73 33.28
N GLN A 428 -10.02 6.97 32.82
CA GLN A 428 -11.40 7.38 32.51
C GLN A 428 -11.53 8.42 31.39
N PHE A 429 -12.34 8.01 30.41
CA PHE A 429 -12.98 8.78 29.35
C PHE A 429 -13.68 10.03 29.87
N GLU A 430 -13.63 11.11 29.09
CA GLU A 430 -14.78 11.74 28.41
C GLU A 430 -14.38 13.11 27.85
N CYS A 431 -14.36 13.22 26.52
CA CYS A 431 -15.04 14.24 25.70
C CYS A 431 -14.92 13.86 24.23
#